data_AF-A0A3T0E8K2-F1
#
_entry.id   AF-A0A3T0E8K2-F1
#
_cell.length_a   1.000
_cell.length_b   1.000
_cell.length_c   1.000
_cell.angle_alpha   90.00
_cell.angle_beta   90.00
_cell.angle_gamma   90.00
#
_symmetry.space_group_name_H-M   'P 1'
#
loop_
_entity.id
_entity.type
_entity.pdbx_description
1 polymer ?
#
loop_
_entity_poly.entity_id
_entity_poly.type
_entity_poly.pdbx_seq_one_letter_code
_entity_poly.pdbx_strand_id
1 'polypeptide(L)' 'MAQSVFNHTEASKVEAFLRQRLNPELKVQMRQRPDECAEIYLGAECLGVVSKNVDEGETSYSFEITILDIDLDDL' A
#
# COMPACT_ATOMS: atom_id res chain seq x y z
N MET A 1 5.88 -23.55 -4.50
CA MET A 1 5.28 -22.32 -5.04
C MET A 1 4.92 -21.45 -3.85
N ALA A 2 5.85 -20.63 -3.37
CA ALA A 2 5.64 -19.86 -2.14
C ALA A 2 6.52 -18.61 -2.17
N GLN A 3 6.15 -17.60 -2.97
CA GLN A 3 6.87 -16.32 -2.90
C GLN A 3 6.12 -15.11 -3.46
N SER A 4 4.84 -14.95 -3.13
CA SER A 4 4.08 -13.73 -3.48
C SER A 4 3.54 -12.97 -2.26
N VAL A 5 3.83 -13.43 -1.04
CA VAL A 5 3.33 -12.80 0.19
C VAL A 5 4.07 -11.49 0.46
N PHE A 6 3.29 -10.42 0.67
CA PHE A 6 3.77 -9.12 1.10
C PHE A 6 4.18 -9.18 2.58
N ASN A 7 5.34 -8.64 2.97
CA ASN A 7 5.86 -8.76 4.34
C ASN A 7 6.22 -7.42 5.01
N HIS A 8 6.51 -7.46 6.32
CA HIS A 8 6.78 -6.26 7.13
C HIS A 8 8.00 -5.44 6.66
N THR A 9 9.03 -6.11 6.16
CA THR A 9 10.21 -5.42 5.61
C THR A 9 9.86 -4.68 4.33
N GLU A 10 9.05 -5.29 3.47
CA GLU A 10 8.55 -4.66 2.24
C GLU A 10 7.60 -3.50 2.56
N ALA A 11 6.67 -3.68 3.51
CA ALA A 11 5.81 -2.63 4.03
C ALA A 11 6.60 -1.40 4.46
N SER A 12 7.67 -1.61 5.23
CA SER A 12 8.52 -0.52 5.73
C SER A 12 9.27 0.21 4.61
N LYS A 13 9.73 -0.52 3.58
CA LYS A 13 10.38 0.08 2.41
C LYS A 13 9.40 0.89 1.56
N VAL A 14 8.21 0.35 1.31
CA VAL A 14 7.16 1.03 0.57
C VAL A 14 6.70 2.26 1.34
N GLU A 15 6.50 2.18 2.65
CA GLU A 15 6.14 3.33 3.49
C GLU A 15 7.19 4.44 3.37
N ALA A 16 8.48 4.13 3.55
CA ALA A 16 9.55 5.12 3.43
C ALA A 16 9.58 5.78 2.03
N PHE A 17 9.36 5.00 0.98
CA PHE A 17 9.28 5.51 -0.39
C PHE A 17 8.08 6.46 -0.57
N LEU A 18 6.88 6.07 -0.16
CA LEU A 18 5.67 6.89 -0.28
C LEU A 18 5.79 8.17 0.57
N ARG A 19 6.36 8.08 1.77
CA ARG A 19 6.60 9.23 2.65
C ARG A 19 7.58 10.24 2.05
N GLN A 20 8.61 9.76 1.37
CA GLN A 20 9.59 10.61 0.70
C GLN A 20 9.04 11.26 -0.59
N ARG A 21 8.22 10.53 -1.35
CA ARG A 21 7.80 10.93 -2.69
C ARG A 21 6.45 11.65 -2.76
N LEU A 22 5.54 11.34 -1.84
CA LEU A 22 4.16 11.81 -1.87
C LEU A 22 3.80 12.63 -0.63
N ASN A 23 3.68 11.97 0.52
CA ASN A 23 3.27 12.63 1.76
C ASN A 23 3.91 11.96 2.99
N PRO A 24 4.65 12.70 3.84
CA PRO A 24 5.36 12.15 5.01
C PRO A 24 4.46 11.60 6.12
N GLU A 25 3.15 11.81 6.05
CA GLU A 25 2.16 11.30 7.01
C GLU A 25 1.54 9.95 6.61
N LEU A 26 1.82 9.47 5.39
CA LEU A 26 1.33 8.18 4.92
C LEU A 26 1.91 7.03 5.75
N LYS A 27 1.08 6.03 6.02
CA LYS A 27 1.44 4.78 6.69
C LYS A 27 1.04 3.58 5.86
N VAL A 28 1.87 2.55 5.86
CA VAL A 28 1.56 1.27 5.20
C VAL A 28 1.33 0.22 6.27
N GLN A 29 0.10 -0.26 6.35
CA GLN A 29 -0.30 -1.24 7.36
C GLN A 29 -0.61 -2.59 6.71
N MET A 30 0.09 -3.63 7.18
CA MET A 30 -0.23 -4.99 6.75
C MET A 30 -1.60 -5.41 7.28
N ARG A 31 -2.32 -6.17 6.44
CA ARG A 31 -3.58 -6.78 6.84
C ARG A 31 -3.32 -7.95 7.78
N GLN A 32 -4.28 -8.26 8.64
CA GLN A 32 -4.14 -9.37 9.60
C GLN A 32 -4.17 -10.75 8.94
N ARG A 33 -4.56 -10.82 7.66
CA ARG A 33 -4.59 -12.04 6.87
C ARG A 33 -3.29 -12.13 6.05
N PRO A 34 -2.81 -13.36 5.76
CA PRO A 34 -1.68 -13.58 4.86
C PRO A 34 -2.11 -13.27 3.43
N ASP A 35 -2.31 -11.99 3.15
CA ASP A 35 -2.72 -11.45 1.87
C ASP A 35 -1.47 -10.95 1.12
N GLU A 36 -1.60 -10.81 -0.20
CA GLU A 36 -0.53 -10.27 -1.05
C GLU A 36 -0.50 -8.72 -1.05
N CYS A 37 -1.22 -8.10 -0.11
CA CYS A 37 -1.40 -6.66 -0.04
C CYS A 37 -1.33 -6.06 1.37
N ALA A 38 -1.07 -4.75 1.41
CA ALA A 38 -1.16 -3.87 2.57
C ALA A 38 -2.10 -2.71 2.28
N GLU A 39 -2.63 -2.08 3.32
CA GLU A 39 -3.49 -0.90 3.25
C GLU A 39 -2.67 0.35 3.49
N ILE A 40 -3.04 1.46 2.83
CA ILE A 40 -2.42 2.77 3.03
C ILE A 40 -3.36 3.65 3.83
N TYR A 41 -2.80 4.26 4.87
CA TYR A 41 -3.53 5.15 5.74
C TYR A 41 -2.95 6.55 5.74
N LEU A 42 -3.84 7.54 5.85
CA LEU A 42 -3.53 8.91 6.25
C LEU A 42 -4.37 9.23 7.48
N GLY A 43 -3.70 9.43 8.63
CA GLY A 43 -4.40 9.53 9.90
C GLY A 43 -5.16 8.25 10.26
N ALA A 44 -6.49 8.34 10.32
CA ALA A 44 -7.40 7.21 10.59
C ALA A 44 -8.12 6.69 9.34
N GLU A 45 -7.89 7.29 8.18
CA GLU A 45 -8.58 6.99 6.94
C GLU A 45 -7.75 6.05 6.06
N CYS A 46 -8.39 5.04 5.48
CA CYS A 46 -7.79 4.13 4.52
C CYS A 46 -7.94 4.72 3.11
N LEU A 47 -6.83 5.13 2.50
CA LEU A 47 -6.81 5.75 1.17
C LEU A 47 -6.76 4.73 0.03
N GLY A 48 -6.24 3.53 0.30
CA GLY A 48 -5.99 2.58 -0.77
C GLY A 48 -5.17 1.36 -0.34
N VAL A 49 -4.65 0.66 -1.33
CA VAL A 49 -3.92 -0.60 -1.13
C VAL A 49 -2.61 -0.62 -1.91
N VAL A 50 -1.65 -1.38 -1.38
CA VAL A 50 -0.44 -1.78 -2.09
C VAL A 50 -0.44 -3.28 -2.26
N SER A 51 -0.26 -3.77 -3.48
CA SER A 51 -0.04 -5.18 -3.76
C SER A 51 1.37 -5.42 -4.29
N LYS A 52 1.94 -6.59 -3.97
CA LYS A 52 3.20 -7.04 -4.55
C LYS A 52 2.91 -7.94 -5.74
N ASN A 53 3.58 -7.67 -6.85
CA ASN A 53 3.56 -8.52 -8.03
C ASN A 53 4.96 -9.06 -8.26
N VAL A 54 5.07 -10.37 -8.44
CA VAL A 54 6.30 -11.05 -8.84
C VAL A 54 6.07 -11.69 -10.19
N ASP A 55 6.69 -11.13 -11.22
CA ASP A 55 6.55 -11.60 -12.60
C ASP A 55 7.92 -11.75 -13.24
N GLU A 56 8.17 -12.89 -13.90
CA GLU A 56 9.46 -13.24 -14.51
C GLU A 56 10.71 -13.03 -13.62
N GLY A 57 10.57 -13.09 -12.29
CA GLY A 57 11.65 -12.86 -11.32
C GLY A 57 11.85 -11.39 -10.94
N GLU A 58 11.08 -10.47 -11.52
CA GLU A 58 11.04 -9.07 -11.13
C GLU A 58 9.96 -8.84 -10.07
N THR A 59 10.30 -8.05 -9.04
CA THR A 59 9.35 -7.65 -8.00
C THR A 59 8.93 -6.20 -8.23
N SER A 60 7.63 -6.00 -8.40
CA SER A 60 7.01 -4.68 -8.47
C SER A 60 5.95 -4.52 -7.39
N TYR A 61 5.63 -3.27 -7.08
CA TYR A 61 4.58 -2.92 -6.12
C TYR A 61 3.59 -2.00 -6.82
N SER A 62 2.32 -2.38 -6.81
CA SER A 62 1.23 -1.57 -7.34
C SER A 62 0.58 -0.80 -6.21
N PHE A 63 0.48 0.52 -6.35
CA PHE A 63 -0.25 1.38 -5.43
C PHE A 63 -1.54 1.86 -6.10
N GLU A 64 -2.67 1.52 -5.51
CA GLU A 64 -4.00 1.94 -5.95
C GLU A 64 -4.66 2.80 -4.86
N ILE A 65 -5.13 3.98 -5.24
CA ILE A 65 -5.96 4.86 -4.42
C ILE A 65 -7.38 4.78 -4.95
N THR A 66 -8.34 4.56 -4.06
CA THR A 66 -9.76 4.68 -4.41
C THR A 66 -10.26 6.04 -3.96
N ILE A 67 -10.81 6.81 -4.89
CA ILE A 67 -11.47 8.09 -4.61
C ILE A 67 -12.96 7.86 -4.80
N LEU A 68 -13.76 8.09 -3.76
CA LEU A 68 -15.21 8.00 -3.86
C LEU A 68 -15.78 9.38 -4.22
N ASP A 69 -16.92 9.39 -4.91
CA ASP A 69 -17.60 10.62 -5.30
C ASP A 69 -17.91 11.51 -4.08
N ILE A 70 -18.34 10.88 -2.98
CA ILE A 70 -18.62 11.56 -1.71
C ILE A 70 -17.39 12.26 -1.09
N ASP A 71 -16.17 11.78 -1.38
CA ASP A 71 -14.95 12.40 -0.87
C ASP A 71 -14.63 13.71 -1.63
N LEU A 72 -15.23 13.88 -2.81
CA LEU A 72 -15.06 15.06 -3.66
C LEU A 72 -16.11 16.14 -3.38
N ASP A 73 -17.27 15.77 -2.84
CA ASP A 73 -18.35 16.72 -2.52
C ASP A 73 -17.98 17.72 -1.40
N ASP A 74 -16.99 17.38 -0.57
CA ASP A 74 -16.49 18.20 0.55
C ASP A 74 -15.25 19.06 0.19
N LEU A 75 -14.83 19.09 -1.07
CA LEU A 75 -13.69 19.88 -1.59
C LEU A 75 -14.12 21.21 -2.25
#